data_AF-A0A089I6R8-F1
#
_entry.id   AF-A0A089I6R8-F1
#
_cell.length_a   1.000
_cell.length_b   1.000
_cell.length_c   1.000
_cell.angle_alpha   90.00
_cell.angle_beta   90.00
_cell.angle_gamma   90.00
#
_symmetry.space_group_name_H-M   'P 1'
#
loop_
_entity.id
_entity.type
_entity.pdbx_description
1 polymer ?
#
loop_
_entity_poly.entity_id
_entity_poly.type
_entity_poly.pdbx_seq_one_letter_code
_entity_poly.pdbx_strand_id
1 'polypeptide(L)'
;MNLEKREIILREIHYWRRSKLLPEQYCDFLTNLYDDEKEIKDSNPISLKNLQQGSIKIWLFGFGIISLIFLISLYFSVFPWPLQLATALCVLIVCYGYSAIYRDRNHMISLVLAGVGSVLTIGFGLWLIALHDLNADFWRPLLIAGCGLLWVILGFTLRIGLLHYCGFAFWALLYAGFSGQMRPDASVLELELLWLPLCILMVWLSWLLYHRIKGVSGVYLGVGVSLWLMPEIDALWLRPDYPEWVSLVLIFKIAAGLALLFIFRKKWITWVAS
;
A
#
# COMPACT_ATOMS: atom_id res chain seq x y z
N MET A 1 21.86 -35.09 -18.73
CA MET A 1 21.66 -36.55 -18.70
C MET A 1 21.81 -37.07 -20.13
N ASN A 2 22.45 -38.22 -20.36
CA ASN A 2 22.74 -38.71 -21.71
C ASN A 2 21.44 -39.19 -22.39
N LEU A 3 21.09 -38.65 -23.56
CA LEU A 3 19.79 -38.88 -24.23
C LEU A 3 19.53 -40.36 -24.52
N GLU A 4 20.58 -41.09 -24.89
CA GLU A 4 20.53 -42.54 -25.13
C GLU A 4 20.15 -43.33 -23.87
N LYS A 5 20.70 -42.95 -22.71
CA LYS A 5 20.37 -43.62 -21.43
C LYS A 5 18.89 -43.40 -21.06
N ARG A 6 18.32 -42.25 -21.41
CA ARG A 6 16.92 -41.92 -21.14
C ARG A 6 15.96 -42.77 -21.98
N GLU A 7 16.23 -42.90 -23.28
CA GLU A 7 15.40 -43.74 -24.15
C GLU A 7 15.43 -45.21 -23.72
N ILE A 8 16.58 -45.69 -23.24
CA ILE A 8 16.71 -47.03 -22.67
C ILE A 8 15.82 -47.16 -21.42
N ILE A 9 15.83 -46.19 -20.51
CA ILE A 9 15.02 -46.20 -19.28
C ILE A 9 13.52 -46.19 -19.61
N LEU A 10 13.07 -45.35 -20.54
CA LEU A 10 11.66 -45.27 -20.94
C LEU A 10 11.19 -46.58 -21.59
N ARG A 11 12.02 -47.20 -22.43
CA ARG A 11 11.74 -48.49 -23.05
C ARG A 11 11.58 -49.60 -22.00
N GLU A 12 12.41 -49.58 -20.98
CA GLU A 12 12.38 -50.56 -19.89
C GLU A 12 11.12 -50.40 -19.01
N ILE A 13 10.70 -49.17 -18.71
CA ILE A 13 9.45 -48.90 -17.99
C ILE A 13 8.23 -49.44 -18.77
N HIS A 14 8.22 -49.29 -20.11
CA HIS A 14 7.17 -49.87 -20.96
C HIS A 14 7.18 -51.40 -20.95
N TYR A 15 8.37 -52.01 -20.91
CA TYR A 15 8.50 -53.46 -20.76
C TYR A 15 7.94 -53.94 -19.42
N TRP A 16 8.25 -53.26 -18.31
CA TRP A 16 7.71 -53.58 -16.99
C TRP A 16 6.19 -53.45 -16.92
N ARG A 17 5.61 -52.45 -17.58
CA ARG A 17 4.16 -52.29 -17.72
C ARG A 17 3.53 -53.47 -18.48
N ARG A 18 4.09 -53.85 -19.63
CA ARG A 18 3.53 -54.91 -20.48
C ARG A 18 3.64 -56.30 -19.83
N SER A 19 4.72 -56.54 -19.10
CA SER A 19 4.97 -57.78 -18.36
C SER A 19 4.28 -57.83 -16.99
N LYS A 20 3.63 -56.74 -16.55
CA LYS A 20 3.02 -56.58 -15.22
C LYS A 20 4.00 -56.81 -14.05
N LEU A 21 5.29 -56.54 -14.27
CA LEU A 21 6.31 -56.61 -13.22
C LEU A 21 6.11 -55.53 -12.14
N LEU A 22 5.52 -54.40 -12.51
CA LEU A 22 5.20 -53.28 -11.63
C LEU A 22 3.73 -52.87 -11.84
N PRO A 23 3.02 -52.43 -10.77
CA PRO A 23 1.68 -51.87 -10.90
C PRO A 23 1.68 -50.63 -11.79
N GLU A 24 0.60 -50.44 -12.56
CA GLU A 24 0.51 -49.39 -13.59
C GLU A 24 0.78 -47.99 -13.04
N GLN A 25 0.32 -47.73 -11.81
CA GLN A 25 0.47 -46.46 -11.11
C GLN A 25 1.94 -46.07 -10.86
N TYR A 26 2.82 -47.05 -10.62
CA TYR A 26 4.26 -46.79 -10.45
C TYR A 26 4.95 -46.57 -11.80
N CYS A 27 4.54 -47.30 -12.84
CA CYS A 27 5.02 -47.05 -14.20
C CYS A 27 4.61 -45.64 -14.66
N ASP A 28 3.39 -45.18 -14.35
CA ASP A 28 2.95 -43.81 -14.64
C ASP A 28 3.81 -42.76 -13.93
N PHE A 29 4.12 -42.99 -12.64
CA PHE A 29 4.98 -42.09 -11.89
C PHE A 29 6.39 -42.01 -12.51
N LEU A 30 7.02 -43.16 -12.81
CA LEU A 30 8.36 -43.21 -13.39
C LEU A 30 8.40 -42.63 -14.80
N THR A 31 7.40 -42.93 -15.64
CA THR A 31 7.31 -42.30 -16.96
C THR A 31 7.21 -40.79 -16.83
N ASN A 32 6.32 -40.26 -15.99
CA ASN A 32 6.21 -38.81 -15.78
C ASN A 32 7.49 -38.17 -15.18
N LEU A 33 8.33 -38.93 -14.47
CA LEU A 33 9.59 -38.44 -13.91
C LEU A 33 10.69 -38.29 -14.97
N TYR A 34 10.67 -39.14 -16.00
CA TYR A 34 11.66 -39.14 -17.09
C TYR A 34 11.14 -38.50 -18.39
N ASP A 35 9.84 -38.20 -18.45
CA ASP A 35 9.17 -37.50 -19.53
C ASP A 35 9.25 -35.98 -19.32
N ASP A 36 10.41 -35.42 -19.68
CA ASP A 36 10.73 -33.98 -19.62
C ASP A 36 9.85 -33.10 -20.55
N GLU A 37 8.89 -33.67 -21.30
CA GLU A 37 8.02 -32.89 -22.19
C GLU A 37 6.84 -32.21 -21.48
N LYS A 38 6.54 -32.57 -20.23
CA LYS A 38 5.79 -31.66 -19.36
C LYS A 38 6.78 -30.64 -18.83
N GLU A 39 7.05 -29.62 -19.66
CA GLU A 39 7.61 -28.35 -19.18
C GLU A 39 6.97 -28.07 -17.83
N ILE A 40 7.83 -28.06 -16.80
CA ILE A 40 7.51 -27.48 -15.50
C ILE A 40 6.79 -26.20 -15.83
N LYS A 41 5.49 -26.18 -15.54
CA LYS A 41 4.61 -25.05 -15.86
C LYS A 41 5.09 -23.93 -14.95
N ASP A 42 6.12 -23.22 -15.41
CA ASP A 42 6.79 -22.16 -14.70
C ASP A 42 5.69 -21.14 -14.42
N SER A 43 5.26 -21.09 -13.16
CA SER A 43 4.27 -20.16 -12.64
C SER A 43 4.82 -18.74 -12.52
N ASN A 44 5.86 -18.43 -13.30
CA ASN A 44 6.47 -17.12 -13.40
C ASN A 44 5.93 -16.43 -14.65
N PRO A 45 5.07 -15.40 -14.51
CA PRO A 45 4.45 -14.70 -15.65
C PRO A 45 5.44 -13.92 -16.54
N ILE A 46 6.74 -13.92 -16.20
CA ILE A 46 7.80 -13.13 -16.85
C ILE A 46 9.00 -14.02 -17.20
N SER A 47 8.78 -15.13 -17.93
CA SER A 47 9.87 -15.93 -18.51
C SER A 47 10.21 -15.43 -19.91
N LEU A 48 11.50 -15.34 -20.25
CA LEU A 48 12.00 -14.91 -21.57
C LEU A 48 11.47 -15.77 -22.73
N LYS A 49 11.08 -17.03 -22.47
CA LYS A 49 10.40 -17.90 -23.47
C LYS A 49 9.00 -17.38 -23.84
N ASN A 50 8.25 -16.81 -22.89
CA ASN A 50 6.92 -16.23 -23.15
C ASN A 50 6.99 -14.93 -23.98
N LEU A 51 8.09 -14.19 -23.87
CA LEU A 51 8.36 -13.02 -24.72
C LEU A 51 8.64 -13.42 -26.17
N GLN A 52 9.27 -14.58 -26.38
CA GLN A 52 9.62 -15.08 -27.71
C GLN A 52 8.40 -15.62 -28.50
N GLN A 53 7.32 -16.00 -27.80
CA GLN A 53 6.03 -16.39 -28.38
C GLN A 53 4.97 -15.26 -28.36
N GLY A 54 5.38 -14.04 -28.00
CA GLY A 54 4.47 -12.90 -27.90
C GLY A 54 3.87 -12.52 -29.26
N SER A 55 2.54 -12.53 -29.34
CA SER A 55 1.81 -12.02 -30.51
C SER A 55 2.27 -10.59 -30.82
N ILE A 56 2.61 -10.30 -32.08
CA ILE A 56 3.03 -8.96 -32.53
C ILE A 56 2.02 -7.87 -32.14
N LYS A 57 0.75 -8.23 -31.97
CA LYS A 57 -0.32 -7.33 -31.49
C LYS A 57 -0.11 -6.90 -30.04
N ILE A 58 0.33 -7.81 -29.16
CA ILE A 58 0.62 -7.52 -27.75
C ILE A 58 1.86 -6.62 -27.65
N TRP A 59 2.88 -6.89 -28.47
CA TRP A 59 4.09 -6.09 -28.51
C TRP A 59 3.81 -4.67 -29.02
N LEU A 60 3.03 -4.54 -30.10
CA LEU A 60 2.62 -3.25 -30.66
C LEU A 60 1.71 -2.47 -29.69
N PHE A 61 0.83 -3.17 -28.96
CA PHE A 61 -0.02 -2.58 -27.94
C PHE A 61 0.80 -2.08 -26.74
N GLY A 62 1.76 -2.89 -26.25
CA GLY A 62 2.69 -2.50 -25.19
C GLY A 62 3.54 -1.30 -25.59
N PHE A 63 4.11 -1.32 -26.80
CA PHE A 63 4.86 -0.20 -27.36
C PHE A 63 3.98 1.05 -27.48
N GLY A 64 2.73 0.91 -27.94
CA GLY A 64 1.77 2.00 -28.02
C GLY A 64 1.45 2.63 -26.67
N ILE A 65 1.21 1.82 -25.63
CA ILE A 65 0.99 2.31 -24.27
C ILE A 65 2.22 3.05 -23.75
N ILE A 66 3.40 2.46 -23.89
CA ILE A 66 4.66 3.07 -23.42
C ILE A 66 4.89 4.40 -24.14
N SER A 67 4.75 4.41 -25.47
CA SER A 67 4.88 5.62 -26.29
C SER A 67 3.88 6.70 -25.88
N LEU A 68 2.63 6.32 -25.61
CA LEU A 68 1.60 7.25 -25.12
C LEU A 68 1.94 7.81 -23.74
N ILE A 69 2.47 7.00 -22.82
CA ILE A 69 2.92 7.46 -21.50
C ILE A 69 4.06 8.47 -21.63
N PHE A 70 5.04 8.20 -22.50
CA PHE A 70 6.15 9.12 -22.76
C PHE A 70 5.66 10.41 -23.43
N LEU A 71 4.78 10.30 -24.43
CA LEU A 71 4.18 11.47 -25.09
C LEU A 71 3.46 12.35 -24.07
N ILE A 72 2.57 11.76 -23.27
CA ILE A 72 1.82 12.49 -22.23
C ILE A 72 2.80 13.13 -21.24
N SER A 73 3.81 12.40 -20.77
CA SER A 73 4.76 12.92 -19.78
C SER A 73 5.64 14.05 -20.32
N LEU A 74 6.12 13.95 -21.56
CA LEU A 74 6.99 14.94 -22.19
C LEU A 74 6.23 16.20 -22.65
N TYR A 75 4.99 16.03 -23.14
CA TYR A 75 4.15 17.15 -23.62
C TYR A 75 3.16 17.66 -22.58
N PHE A 76 3.15 17.11 -21.36
CA PHE A 76 2.20 17.49 -20.32
C PHE A 76 2.17 19.00 -20.08
N SER A 77 3.35 19.63 -20.03
CA SER A 77 3.51 21.07 -19.74
C SER A 77 2.92 21.97 -20.82
N VAL A 78 2.77 21.47 -22.05
CA VAL A 78 2.21 22.21 -23.19
C VAL A 78 0.69 22.14 -23.22
N PHE A 79 0.10 21.13 -22.56
CA PHE A 79 -1.35 20.98 -22.53
C PHE A 79 -2.03 22.11 -21.73
N PRO A 80 -3.24 22.53 -22.14
CA PRO A 80 -4.00 23.50 -21.35
C PRO A 80 -4.39 22.91 -20.00
N TRP A 81 -4.51 23.78 -18.98
CA TRP A 81 -4.77 23.39 -17.58
C TRP A 81 -5.89 22.34 -17.39
N PRO A 82 -7.08 22.46 -18.05
CA PRO A 82 -8.14 21.46 -17.88
C PRO A 82 -7.74 20.05 -18.37
N LEU A 83 -6.90 19.96 -19.40
CA LEU A 83 -6.47 18.67 -19.96
C LEU A 83 -5.42 18.00 -19.06
N GLN A 84 -4.54 18.78 -18.44
CA GLN A 84 -3.60 18.29 -17.43
C GLN A 84 -4.34 17.73 -16.20
N LEU A 85 -5.37 18.44 -15.73
CA LEU A 85 -6.21 17.94 -14.64
C LEU A 85 -7.00 16.69 -15.04
N ALA A 86 -7.59 16.68 -16.24
CA ALA A 86 -8.34 15.53 -16.75
C ALA A 86 -7.46 14.27 -16.89
N THR A 87 -6.23 14.43 -17.38
CA THR A 87 -5.27 13.31 -17.48
C THR A 87 -4.85 12.79 -16.11
N ALA A 88 -4.54 13.68 -15.16
CA ALA A 88 -4.27 13.29 -13.78
C ALA A 88 -5.46 12.52 -13.17
N LEU A 89 -6.68 13.06 -13.25
CA LEU A 89 -7.88 12.41 -12.74
C LEU A 89 -8.16 11.06 -13.41
N CYS A 90 -7.97 10.95 -14.73
CA CYS A 90 -8.15 9.70 -15.45
C CYS A 90 -7.21 8.61 -14.91
N VAL A 91 -5.92 8.94 -14.73
CA VAL A 91 -4.94 8.00 -14.17
C VAL A 91 -5.35 7.57 -12.76
N LEU A 92 -5.83 8.50 -11.93
CA LEU A 92 -6.30 8.18 -10.58
C LEU A 92 -7.52 7.26 -10.58
N ILE A 93 -8.52 7.55 -11.42
CA ILE A 93 -9.72 6.72 -11.58
C ILE A 93 -9.34 5.32 -12.02
N VAL A 94 -8.39 5.19 -12.95
CA VAL A 94 -7.87 3.90 -13.40
C VAL A 94 -7.18 3.18 -12.23
N CYS A 95 -6.24 3.80 -11.52
CA CYS A 95 -5.51 3.16 -10.42
C CYS A 95 -6.45 2.69 -9.29
N TYR A 96 -7.29 3.58 -8.76
CA TYR A 96 -8.20 3.23 -7.67
C TYR A 96 -9.38 2.36 -8.13
N GLY A 97 -9.87 2.55 -9.36
CA GLY A 97 -10.93 1.72 -9.94
C GLY A 97 -10.47 0.27 -10.12
N TYR A 98 -9.29 0.04 -10.69
CA TYR A 98 -8.72 -1.30 -10.76
C TYR A 98 -8.34 -1.85 -9.38
N SER A 99 -7.88 -1.01 -8.45
CA SER A 99 -7.68 -1.43 -7.05
C SER A 99 -8.97 -1.98 -6.43
N ALA A 100 -10.12 -1.34 -6.70
CA ALA A 100 -11.42 -1.79 -6.24
C ALA A 100 -11.85 -3.12 -6.89
N ILE A 101 -11.71 -3.25 -8.21
CA ILE A 101 -12.08 -4.47 -8.96
C ILE A 101 -11.25 -5.68 -8.52
N TYR A 102 -9.94 -5.50 -8.33
CA TYR A 102 -9.03 -6.58 -7.98
C TYR A 102 -9.02 -6.90 -6.49
N ARG A 103 -9.76 -6.17 -5.66
CA ARG A 103 -9.73 -6.33 -4.21
C ARG A 103 -10.08 -7.76 -3.77
N ASP A 104 -11.15 -8.32 -4.29
CA ASP A 104 -11.62 -9.66 -3.89
C ASP A 104 -10.85 -10.78 -4.60
N ARG A 105 -10.20 -10.47 -5.73
CA ARG A 105 -9.43 -11.46 -6.50
C ARG A 105 -8.01 -11.62 -5.99
N ASN A 106 -7.34 -10.51 -5.69
CA ASN A 106 -5.97 -10.50 -5.22
C ASN A 106 -5.68 -9.24 -4.39
N HIS A 107 -5.63 -9.42 -3.08
CA HIS A 107 -5.40 -8.33 -2.13
C HIS A 107 -4.08 -7.58 -2.38
N MET A 108 -3.01 -8.29 -2.77
CA MET A 108 -1.70 -7.67 -3.00
C MET A 108 -1.73 -6.75 -4.23
N ILE A 109 -2.38 -7.16 -5.32
CA ILE A 109 -2.54 -6.33 -6.51
C ILE A 109 -3.37 -5.08 -6.16
N SER A 110 -4.48 -5.24 -5.43
CA SER A 110 -5.30 -4.11 -4.99
C SER A 110 -4.49 -3.10 -4.16
N LEU A 111 -3.66 -3.57 -3.22
CA LEU A 111 -2.80 -2.74 -2.39
C LEU A 111 -1.73 -2.01 -3.22
N VAL A 112 -1.06 -2.71 -4.15
CA VAL A 112 -0.05 -2.11 -5.03
C VAL A 112 -0.68 -1.03 -5.91
N LEU A 113 -1.84 -1.28 -6.52
CA LEU A 113 -2.54 -0.28 -7.33
C LEU A 113 -2.99 0.94 -6.51
N ALA A 114 -3.49 0.73 -5.29
CA ALA A 114 -3.83 1.83 -4.39
C ALA A 114 -2.58 2.65 -4.00
N GLY A 115 -1.46 1.97 -3.75
CA GLY A 115 -0.18 2.60 -3.46
C GLY A 115 0.35 3.43 -4.64
N VAL A 116 0.35 2.87 -5.84
CA VAL A 116 0.72 3.59 -7.08
C VAL A 116 -0.19 4.79 -7.29
N GLY A 117 -1.51 4.62 -7.15
CA GLY A 117 -2.47 5.72 -7.23
C GLY A 117 -2.19 6.82 -6.20
N SER A 118 -1.79 6.46 -4.99
CA SER A 118 -1.44 7.40 -3.91
C SER A 118 -0.19 8.19 -4.22
N VAL A 119 0.88 7.54 -4.68
CA VAL A 119 2.11 8.24 -5.10
C VAL A 119 1.84 9.18 -6.27
N LEU A 120 1.04 8.73 -7.25
CA LEU A 120 0.67 9.55 -8.40
C LEU A 120 -0.21 10.74 -7.98
N THR A 121 -1.16 10.59 -7.04
CA THR A 121 -1.96 11.74 -6.54
C THR A 121 -1.08 12.87 -6.03
N ILE A 122 -0.07 12.53 -5.21
CA ILE A 122 0.84 13.53 -4.63
C ILE A 122 1.76 14.09 -5.71
N GLY A 123 2.34 13.23 -6.53
CA GLY A 123 3.27 13.62 -7.59
C GLY A 123 2.64 14.58 -8.60
N PHE A 124 1.47 14.24 -9.13
CA PHE A 124 0.74 15.13 -10.04
C PHE A 124 0.30 16.42 -9.35
N GLY A 125 -0.17 16.35 -8.11
CA GLY A 125 -0.57 17.53 -7.34
C GLY A 125 0.58 18.53 -7.15
N LEU A 126 1.74 18.05 -6.68
CA LEU A 126 2.93 18.89 -6.50
C LEU A 126 3.46 19.43 -7.83
N TRP A 127 3.43 18.62 -8.88
CA TRP A 127 3.87 19.04 -10.19
C TRP A 127 2.97 20.13 -10.79
N LEU A 128 1.64 20.03 -10.65
CA LEU A 128 0.70 21.07 -11.07
C LEU A 128 0.93 22.39 -10.33
N ILE A 129 1.21 22.34 -9.03
CA ILE A 129 1.52 23.52 -8.22
C ILE A 129 2.77 24.22 -8.75
N ALA A 130 3.84 23.45 -9.01
CA ALA A 130 5.09 23.99 -9.53
C ALA A 130 4.95 24.52 -10.97
N LEU A 131 4.18 23.83 -11.82
CA LEU A 131 4.03 24.17 -13.23
C LEU A 131 3.27 25.49 -13.46
N HIS A 132 2.31 25.81 -12.60
CA HIS A 132 1.50 27.02 -12.70
C HIS A 132 1.93 28.13 -11.73
N ASP A 133 3.10 27.98 -11.09
CA ASP A 133 3.63 28.92 -10.10
C ASP A 133 2.59 29.29 -9.02
N LEU A 134 1.83 28.29 -8.58
CA LEU A 134 0.77 28.48 -7.61
C LEU A 134 1.36 28.74 -6.22
N ASN A 135 0.72 29.60 -5.44
CA ASN A 135 1.14 29.90 -4.08
C ASN A 135 1.26 28.61 -3.24
N ALA A 136 2.50 28.22 -2.96
CA ALA A 136 2.85 26.99 -2.27
C ALA A 136 2.26 26.93 -0.85
N ASP A 137 2.18 28.06 -0.16
CA ASP A 137 1.71 28.14 1.23
C ASP A 137 0.22 27.82 1.35
N PHE A 138 -0.56 28.11 0.29
CA PHE A 138 -1.98 27.78 0.24
C PHE A 138 -2.23 26.41 -0.41
N TRP A 139 -1.62 26.15 -1.56
CA TRP A 139 -1.95 24.98 -2.37
C TRP A 139 -1.36 23.67 -1.84
N ARG A 140 -0.23 23.69 -1.13
CA ARG A 140 0.33 22.48 -0.52
C ARG A 140 -0.56 21.96 0.62
N PRO A 141 -0.98 22.77 1.61
CA PRO A 141 -1.95 22.31 2.61
C PRO A 141 -3.26 21.83 2.01
N LEU A 142 -3.75 22.51 0.96
CA LEU A 142 -4.99 22.12 0.28
C LEU A 142 -4.84 20.75 -0.42
N LEU A 143 -3.70 20.49 -1.06
CA LEU A 143 -3.39 19.17 -1.65
C LEU A 143 -3.34 18.09 -0.56
N ILE A 144 -2.63 18.35 0.55
CA ILE A 144 -2.54 17.40 1.67
C ILE A 144 -3.94 17.13 2.25
N ALA A 145 -4.80 18.13 2.36
CA ALA A 145 -6.17 17.98 2.86
C ALA A 145 -7.03 17.15 1.91
N GLY A 146 -6.92 17.43 0.61
CA GLY A 146 -7.61 16.68 -0.45
C GLY A 146 -7.18 15.22 -0.50
N CYS A 147 -5.86 14.94 -0.46
CA CYS A 147 -5.32 13.59 -0.37
C CYS A 147 -5.78 12.88 0.90
N GLY A 148 -5.71 13.54 2.05
CA GLY A 148 -6.17 13.01 3.33
C GLY A 148 -7.63 12.59 3.28
N LEU A 149 -8.51 13.46 2.80
CA LEU A 149 -9.94 13.18 2.63
C LEU A 149 -10.20 12.02 1.66
N LEU A 150 -9.56 12.05 0.48
CA LEU A 150 -9.69 11.02 -0.54
C LEU A 150 -9.28 9.65 0.01
N TRP A 151 -8.18 9.56 0.74
CA TRP A 151 -7.68 8.30 1.30
C TRP A 151 -8.46 7.80 2.50
N VAL A 152 -9.05 8.68 3.31
CA VAL A 152 -10.01 8.26 4.34
C VAL A 152 -11.24 7.63 3.68
N ILE A 153 -11.82 8.29 2.67
CA ILE A 153 -13.01 7.78 1.97
C ILE A 153 -12.69 6.47 1.24
N LEU A 154 -11.63 6.42 0.44
CA LEU A 154 -11.24 5.23 -0.30
C LEU A 154 -10.76 4.11 0.62
N GLY A 155 -9.99 4.41 1.66
CA GLY A 155 -9.52 3.42 2.62
C GLY A 155 -10.67 2.79 3.42
N PHE A 156 -11.69 3.58 3.77
CA PHE A 156 -12.91 3.08 4.41
C PHE A 156 -13.77 2.25 3.46
N THR A 157 -14.09 2.78 2.27
CA THR A 157 -14.96 2.11 1.28
C THR A 157 -14.32 0.84 0.71
N LEU A 158 -13.05 0.91 0.32
CA LEU A 158 -12.29 -0.23 -0.17
C LEU A 158 -11.74 -1.08 0.97
N ARG A 159 -11.97 -0.79 2.25
CA ARG A 159 -11.43 -1.55 3.40
C ARG A 159 -9.91 -1.82 3.31
N ILE A 160 -9.15 -0.85 2.80
CA ILE A 160 -7.68 -0.91 2.77
C ILE A 160 -7.17 -0.15 3.99
N GLY A 161 -6.83 -0.90 5.04
CA GLY A 161 -6.46 -0.32 6.34
C GLY A 161 -5.27 0.64 6.27
N LEU A 162 -4.24 0.30 5.49
CA LEU A 162 -3.06 1.16 5.30
C LEU A 162 -3.42 2.50 4.64
N LEU A 163 -4.23 2.47 3.58
CA LEU A 163 -4.67 3.68 2.89
C LEU A 163 -5.49 4.58 3.82
N HIS A 164 -6.40 3.98 4.59
CA HIS A 164 -7.21 4.69 5.57
C HIS A 164 -6.35 5.36 6.66
N TYR A 165 -5.36 4.63 7.18
CA TYR A 165 -4.39 5.17 8.14
C TYR A 165 -3.60 6.35 7.56
N CYS A 166 -3.11 6.22 6.32
CA CYS A 166 -2.41 7.31 5.63
C CYS A 166 -3.28 8.57 5.48
N GLY A 167 -4.58 8.41 5.24
CA GLY A 167 -5.52 9.53 5.19
C GLY A 167 -5.54 10.32 6.50
N PHE A 168 -5.65 9.64 7.64
CA PHE A 168 -5.57 10.29 8.96
C PHE A 168 -4.18 10.86 9.26
N ALA A 169 -3.11 10.20 8.82
CA ALA A 169 -1.75 10.73 8.97
C ALA A 169 -1.57 12.07 8.25
N PHE A 170 -2.17 12.24 7.06
CA PHE A 170 -2.17 13.52 6.32
C PHE A 170 -2.92 14.61 7.08
N TRP A 171 -4.08 14.28 7.67
CA TRP A 171 -4.81 15.22 8.53
C TRP A 171 -4.04 15.58 9.81
N ALA A 172 -3.35 14.62 10.41
CA ALA A 172 -2.48 14.86 11.57
C ALA A 172 -1.31 15.78 11.20
N LEU A 173 -0.68 15.61 10.04
CA LEU A 173 0.38 16.49 9.54
C LEU A 173 -0.11 17.92 9.31
N LEU A 174 -1.30 18.09 8.73
CA LEU A 174 -1.92 19.42 8.59
C LEU A 174 -2.20 20.07 9.93
N TYR A 175 -2.74 19.30 10.86
CA TYR A 175 -3.02 19.78 12.21
C TYR A 175 -1.75 20.21 12.92
N ALA A 176 -0.68 19.39 12.86
CA ALA A 176 0.64 19.72 13.41
C ALA A 176 1.17 21.03 12.81
N GLY A 177 1.23 21.13 11.48
CA GLY A 177 1.74 22.32 10.79
C GLY A 177 0.94 23.59 11.12
N PHE A 178 -0.39 23.49 11.16
CA PHE A 178 -1.25 24.61 11.56
C PHE A 178 -1.04 25.01 13.03
N SER A 179 -0.93 24.03 13.93
CA SER A 179 -0.72 24.29 15.36
C SER A 179 0.64 24.92 15.65
N GLY A 180 1.69 24.50 14.92
CA GLY A 180 3.03 25.07 15.02
C GLY A 180 3.09 26.53 14.56
N GLN A 181 2.35 26.88 13.50
CA GLN A 181 2.26 28.27 13.03
C GLN A 181 1.46 29.17 13.98
N MET A 182 0.32 28.68 14.50
CA MET A 182 -0.57 29.49 15.34
C MET A 182 -0.06 29.66 16.78
N ARG A 183 0.70 28.69 17.29
CA ARG A 183 1.23 28.71 18.66
C ARG A 183 2.66 28.18 18.65
N PRO A 184 3.67 28.95 18.23
CA PRO A 184 5.07 28.49 18.21
C PRO A 184 5.63 28.23 19.62
N ASP A 185 5.17 29.00 20.62
CA ASP A 185 5.67 28.95 22.01
C ASP A 185 4.84 28.04 22.93
N ALA A 186 4.04 27.12 22.38
CA ALA A 186 3.17 26.26 23.17
C ALA A 186 3.98 25.40 24.16
N SER A 187 3.57 25.43 25.43
CA SER A 187 4.15 24.58 26.47
C SER A 187 3.83 23.09 26.23
N VAL A 188 4.61 22.19 26.84
CA VAL A 188 4.42 20.73 26.71
C VAL A 188 2.99 20.33 27.11
N LEU A 189 2.46 20.97 28.15
CA LEU A 189 1.09 20.73 28.63
C LEU A 189 0.04 21.18 27.60
N GLU A 190 0.26 22.29 26.91
CA GLU A 190 -0.64 22.74 25.85
C GLU A 190 -0.63 21.78 24.67
N LEU A 191 0.54 21.25 24.28
CA LEU A 191 0.64 20.22 23.25
C LEU A 191 -0.13 18.95 23.65
N GLU A 192 0.05 18.49 24.88
CA GLU A 192 -0.70 17.35 25.40
C GLU A 192 -2.22 17.60 25.31
N LEU A 193 -2.69 18.78 25.71
CA LEU A 193 -4.11 19.15 25.61
C LEU A 193 -4.63 19.26 24.18
N LEU A 194 -3.78 19.55 23.20
CA LEU A 194 -4.14 19.61 21.78
C LEU A 194 -4.33 18.22 21.17
N TRP A 195 -3.41 17.29 21.46
CA TRP A 195 -3.40 15.96 20.82
C TRP A 195 -4.16 14.88 21.62
N LEU A 196 -4.17 14.93 22.96
CA LEU A 196 -4.81 13.90 23.80
C LEU A 196 -6.31 13.74 23.53
N PRO A 197 -7.12 14.81 23.35
CA PRO A 197 -8.54 14.66 23.02
C PRO A 197 -8.75 13.90 21.70
N LEU A 198 -7.89 14.15 20.70
CA LEU A 198 -7.94 13.44 19.41
C LEU A 198 -7.57 11.97 19.58
N CYS A 199 -6.53 11.66 20.37
CA CYS A 199 -6.17 10.30 20.73
C CYS A 199 -7.35 9.55 21.38
N ILE A 200 -7.95 10.15 22.43
CA ILE A 200 -9.09 9.56 23.14
C ILE A 200 -10.27 9.33 22.19
N LEU A 201 -10.57 10.31 21.34
CA LEU A 201 -11.62 10.19 20.32
C LEU A 201 -11.36 9.02 19.37
N MET A 202 -10.13 8.86 18.88
CA MET A 202 -9.78 7.77 17.95
C MET A 202 -9.85 6.39 18.62
N VAL A 203 -9.37 6.27 19.86
CA VAL A 203 -9.49 5.02 20.63
C VAL A 203 -10.95 4.69 20.93
N TRP A 204 -11.76 5.69 21.26
CA TRP A 204 -13.20 5.52 21.46
C TRP A 204 -13.92 5.11 20.17
N LEU A 205 -13.60 5.74 19.04
CA LEU A 205 -14.13 5.36 17.73
C LEU A 205 -13.71 3.94 17.33
N SER A 206 -12.48 3.53 17.64
CA SER A 206 -12.01 2.15 17.44
C SER A 206 -12.91 1.15 18.16
N TRP A 207 -13.23 1.41 19.43
CA TRP A 207 -14.14 0.58 20.21
C TRP A 207 -15.58 0.59 19.67
N LEU A 208 -16.11 1.76 19.28
CA LEU A 208 -17.45 1.87 18.71
C LEU A 208 -17.58 1.11 17.38
N LEU A 209 -16.60 1.28 16.49
CA LEU A 209 -16.59 0.68 15.17
C LEU A 209 -16.33 -0.82 15.22
N TYR A 210 -15.61 -1.31 16.22
CA TYR A 210 -15.45 -2.75 16.46
C TYR A 210 -16.80 -3.48 16.47
N HIS A 211 -17.83 -2.89 17.08
CA HIS A 211 -19.16 -3.48 17.14
C HIS A 211 -20.03 -3.27 15.89
N ARG A 212 -19.68 -2.29 15.03
CA ARG A 212 -20.52 -1.87 13.90
C ARG A 212 -19.97 -2.29 12.54
N ILE A 213 -18.65 -2.22 12.33
CA ILE A 213 -18.00 -2.36 11.02
C ILE A 213 -16.69 -3.15 11.17
N LYS A 214 -16.68 -4.37 10.62
CA LYS A 214 -15.52 -5.26 10.59
C LYS A 214 -14.36 -4.70 9.75
N GLY A 215 -13.13 -4.94 10.18
CA GLY A 215 -11.90 -4.58 9.45
C GLY A 215 -11.49 -3.10 9.52
N VAL A 216 -12.21 -2.25 10.26
CA VAL A 216 -11.94 -0.81 10.35
C VAL A 216 -11.42 -0.40 11.73
N SER A 217 -11.85 -1.08 12.80
CA SER A 217 -11.48 -0.75 14.18
C SER A 217 -9.96 -0.67 14.42
N GLY A 218 -9.19 -1.58 13.82
CA GLY A 218 -7.73 -1.60 13.95
C GLY A 218 -7.04 -0.35 13.39
N VAL A 219 -7.62 0.29 12.36
CA VAL A 219 -7.09 1.54 11.80
C VAL A 219 -7.19 2.66 12.83
N TYR A 220 -8.37 2.85 13.42
CA TYR A 220 -8.60 3.89 14.43
C TYR A 220 -7.77 3.67 15.70
N LEU A 221 -7.54 2.41 16.09
CA LEU A 221 -6.64 2.09 17.19
C LEU A 221 -5.21 2.51 16.85
N GLY A 222 -4.73 2.15 15.66
CA GLY A 222 -3.42 2.53 15.17
C GLY A 222 -3.23 4.05 15.12
N VAL A 223 -4.22 4.78 14.58
CA VAL A 223 -4.21 6.25 14.55
C VAL A 223 -4.17 6.82 15.97
N GLY A 224 -5.00 6.30 16.89
CA GLY A 224 -5.01 6.75 18.28
C GLY A 224 -3.65 6.57 18.97
N VAL A 225 -3.01 5.41 18.80
CA VAL A 225 -1.67 5.14 19.34
C VAL A 225 -0.62 6.10 18.74
N SER A 226 -0.70 6.39 17.44
CA SER A 226 0.21 7.35 16.80
C SER A 226 0.00 8.77 17.29
N LEU A 227 -1.26 9.19 17.49
CA LEU A 227 -1.59 10.51 18.02
C LEU A 227 -1.15 10.70 19.47
N TRP A 228 -1.11 9.62 20.27
CA TRP A 228 -0.63 9.67 21.65
C TRP A 228 0.86 10.05 21.79
N LEU A 229 1.67 9.71 20.79
CA LEU A 229 3.09 10.06 20.73
C LEU A 229 3.34 11.42 20.07
N MET A 230 2.30 12.01 19.48
CA MET A 230 2.44 13.17 18.61
C MET A 230 2.76 14.50 19.34
N PRO A 231 2.37 14.76 20.61
CA PRO A 231 2.85 15.93 21.35
C PRO A 231 4.37 16.05 21.38
N GLU A 232 5.06 14.95 21.70
CA GLU A 232 6.52 14.91 21.79
C GLU A 232 7.18 14.98 20.42
N ILE A 233 6.57 14.36 19.40
CA ILE A 233 7.07 14.44 18.02
C ILE A 233 6.94 15.88 17.49
N ASP A 234 5.80 16.54 17.71
CA ASP A 234 5.58 17.96 17.36
C ASP A 234 6.61 18.85 18.05
N ALA A 235 6.81 18.64 19.35
CA ALA A 235 7.81 19.34 20.15
C ALA A 235 9.24 19.21 19.60
N LEU A 236 9.68 17.99 19.29
CA LEU A 236 11.05 17.74 18.84
C LEU A 236 11.32 18.19 17.40
N TRP A 237 10.30 18.20 16.55
CA TRP A 237 10.49 18.38 15.10
C TRP A 237 10.14 19.79 14.61
N LEU A 238 9.18 20.45 15.26
CA LEU A 238 8.65 21.73 14.80
C LEU A 238 9.03 22.91 15.70
N ARG A 239 9.64 22.67 16.87
CA ARG A 239 9.87 23.71 17.88
C ARG A 239 11.36 23.79 18.30
N PRO A 240 12.04 24.92 18.03
CA PRO A 240 13.49 25.04 18.19
C PRO A 240 13.98 25.11 19.65
N ASP A 241 13.16 25.56 20.61
CA ASP A 241 13.59 25.84 22.00
C ASP A 241 13.10 24.81 23.03
N TYR A 242 13.03 23.53 22.65
CA TYR A 242 12.40 22.51 23.49
C TYR A 242 13.37 21.79 24.47
N PRO A 243 12.94 21.49 25.70
CA PRO A 243 13.83 20.90 26.71
C PRO A 243 14.26 19.46 26.40
N GLU A 244 15.51 19.10 26.74
CA GLU A 244 16.06 17.74 26.53
C GLU A 244 15.26 16.63 27.24
N TRP A 245 14.57 16.94 28.35
CA TRP A 245 13.78 15.97 29.10
C TRP A 245 12.57 15.44 28.32
N VAL A 246 12.11 16.11 27.26
CA VAL A 246 11.00 15.65 26.42
C VAL A 246 11.34 14.36 25.69
N SER A 247 12.62 14.18 25.31
CA SER A 247 13.11 12.93 24.74
C SER A 247 12.95 11.75 25.72
N LEU A 248 13.19 11.98 27.02
CA LEU A 248 12.98 10.96 28.05
C LEU A 248 11.49 10.64 28.24
N VAL A 249 10.63 11.66 28.17
CA VAL A 249 9.16 11.47 28.24
C VAL A 249 8.66 10.67 27.05
N LEU A 250 9.15 10.93 25.84
CA LEU A 250 8.82 10.15 24.64
C LEU A 250 9.22 8.68 24.81
N ILE A 251 10.45 8.41 25.26
CA ILE A 251 10.93 7.04 25.51
C ILE A 251 10.06 6.36 26.57
N PHE A 252 9.72 7.07 27.65
CA PHE A 252 8.83 6.56 28.68
C PHE A 252 7.43 6.24 28.14
N LYS A 253 6.84 7.13 27.33
CA LYS A 253 5.55 6.88 26.66
C LYS A 253 5.62 5.67 25.75
N ILE A 254 6.66 5.53 24.93
CA ILE A 254 6.83 4.34 24.08
C ILE A 254 6.87 3.06 24.93
N ALA A 255 7.67 3.06 26.01
CA ALA A 255 7.75 1.92 26.93
C ALA A 255 6.39 1.61 27.59
N ALA A 256 5.69 2.64 28.08
CA ALA A 256 4.37 2.51 28.67
C ALA A 256 3.33 2.00 27.65
N GLY A 257 3.37 2.48 26.41
CA GLY A 257 2.52 2.04 25.31
C GLY A 257 2.72 0.57 24.98
N LEU A 258 3.98 0.14 24.85
CA LEU A 258 4.33 -1.27 24.63
C LEU A 258 3.86 -2.15 25.79
N ALA A 259 4.03 -1.71 27.04
CA ALA A 259 3.54 -2.42 28.22
C ALA A 259 2.00 -2.54 28.21
N LEU A 260 1.29 -1.45 27.91
CA LEU A 260 -0.18 -1.44 27.78
C LEU A 260 -0.65 -2.37 26.66
N LEU A 261 -0.03 -2.33 25.49
CA LEU A 261 -0.32 -3.24 24.38
C LEU A 261 -0.07 -4.69 24.80
N PHE A 262 0.99 -4.98 25.54
CA PHE A 262 1.26 -6.35 26.01
C PHE A 262 0.24 -6.83 27.05
N ILE A 263 -0.10 -5.99 28.03
CA ILE A 263 -1.08 -6.29 29.08
C ILE A 263 -2.45 -6.54 28.46
N PHE A 264 -2.89 -5.66 27.56
CA PHE A 264 -4.20 -5.71 26.93
C PHE A 264 -4.26 -6.53 25.64
N ARG A 265 -3.20 -7.31 25.32
CA ARG A 265 -3.10 -8.08 24.06
C ARG A 265 -4.34 -8.90 23.73
N LYS A 266 -4.89 -9.61 24.72
CA LYS A 266 -6.09 -10.43 24.49
C LYS A 266 -7.31 -9.62 24.08
N LYS A 267 -7.43 -8.36 24.52
CA LYS A 267 -8.54 -7.48 24.19
C LYS A 267 -8.33 -6.83 22.83
N TRP A 268 -7.22 -6.13 22.63
CA TRP A 268 -7.04 -5.39 21.38
C TRP A 268 -6.79 -6.30 20.16
N ILE A 269 -6.19 -7.50 20.33
CA ILE A 269 -6.05 -8.45 19.21
C ILE A 269 -7.42 -8.83 18.65
N THR A 270 -8.44 -8.97 19.50
CA THR A 270 -9.80 -9.25 19.01
C THR A 270 -10.40 -8.09 18.22
N TRP A 271 -10.01 -6.85 18.53
CA TRP A 271 -10.46 -5.66 17.82
C TRP A 271 -9.80 -5.51 16.45
N VAL A 272 -8.51 -5.87 16.37
CA VAL A 272 -7.73 -5.77 15.12
C VAL A 272 -7.99 -6.95 14.18
N ALA A 273 -8.26 -8.15 14.71
CA ALA A 273 -8.48 -9.36 13.93
C ALA A 273 -9.93 -9.54 13.43
N SER A 274 -10.86 -8.66 13.81
CA SER A 274 -12.28 -8.74 13.43
C SER A 274 -12.63 -7.96 12.18
#